data_AF-L1JK73-F1
#
_entry.id   AF-L1JK73-F1
#
_cell.length_a   1.000
_cell.length_b   1.000
_cell.length_c   1.000
_cell.angle_alpha   90.00
_cell.angle_beta   90.00
_cell.angle_gamma   90.00
#
_symmetry.space_group_name_H-M   'P 1'
#
loop_
_entity.id
_entity.type
_entity.pdbx_description
1 polymer ?
#
loop_
_entity_poly.entity_id
_entity_poly.type
_entity_poly.pdbx_seq_one_letter_code
_entity_poly.pdbx_strand_id
1 'polypeptide(L)'
;MGRAVNVVAATEDELADLQRKFHLLEGDRKAFYEASQWTIKQNKETLELVKEENRHFKEALALLQKERGNASEKSSLSTVERLTQEVNELKKRYNELRHISKVKQQELTKRNDELRDLEKDSERASQDNPLAKQIKILESKLEKANMKCNEAAAFRKTYDHIINRLKDEKRHFDVQLQESMSILKAKEADLAELIQMSTDAHRAKEVAKSELARLEQTIAEERKIRQKELAERRKLVQAKIEVNQRMEQRERKRRELQLEAAGELNVDGEQNLIKNYIAQGFYSASAEHELQMQKDKVTTYEEAFRRIKEATGIEDINEVIEKYLTQDETAMNLTELTKEAHARIQALNEEKRQAKEKVEEMRYSGPGSYGSSRIKDEYQSKLLEVSKKCEKNRKRYEKLAKLLVNAKAGIEHLYERLEVVKLGIDEGKKPEMNDEEIMDVVKICERKLGMLVDVEAEVEAGGIEISTDGEDAKKQTGLEAAANNIRIVLSDNEDESDDDMEDDGDDDELPIDREKLKDHAQATVEKANRKGRSKGKKREQNISRLGSTTKSIAPHPPSSAKPASAGPRSSMKRS
;
A
#
# COMPACT_ATOMS: atom_id res chain seq x y z
N MET A 1 -61.55 -182.65 152.98
CA MET A 1 -62.15 -182.13 151.72
C MET A 1 -61.99 -180.62 151.75
N GLY A 2 -61.39 -179.87 150.83
CA GLY A 2 -60.99 -180.06 149.44
C GLY A 2 -61.26 -178.71 148.76
N ARG A 3 -60.22 -178.07 148.18
CA ARG A 3 -60.20 -176.74 147.51
C ARG A 3 -60.26 -175.48 148.40
N ALA A 4 -59.10 -174.87 148.69
CA ALA A 4 -58.94 -173.41 148.91
C ALA A 4 -57.44 -172.99 149.03
N VAL A 5 -56.58 -173.38 148.07
CA VAL A 5 -55.12 -173.13 148.13
C VAL A 5 -54.63 -172.11 147.06
N ASN A 6 -55.54 -171.46 146.31
CA ASN A 6 -55.15 -170.82 145.03
C ASN A 6 -55.27 -169.29 144.95
N VAL A 7 -55.17 -168.53 146.05
CA VAL A 7 -55.39 -167.06 146.00
C VAL A 7 -54.18 -166.19 146.46
N VAL A 8 -53.15 -166.74 147.10
CA VAL A 8 -52.09 -165.90 147.72
C VAL A 8 -50.91 -165.60 146.78
N ALA A 9 -50.69 -166.37 145.71
CA ALA A 9 -49.56 -166.16 144.78
C ALA A 9 -49.79 -165.04 143.74
N ALA A 10 -50.99 -164.46 143.66
CA ALA A 10 -51.31 -163.45 142.65
C ALA A 10 -51.03 -162.00 143.08
N THR A 11 -50.89 -161.72 144.39
CA THR A 11 -50.83 -160.35 144.91
C THR A 11 -49.42 -159.76 145.02
N GLU A 12 -48.37 -160.58 145.00
CA GLU A 12 -46.97 -160.11 145.10
C GLU A 12 -46.36 -159.75 143.74
N ASP A 13 -46.77 -160.42 142.65
CA ASP A 13 -46.31 -160.10 141.29
C ASP A 13 -46.88 -158.75 140.78
N GLU A 14 -48.10 -158.38 141.19
CA GLU A 14 -48.72 -157.10 140.81
C GLU A 14 -47.99 -155.87 141.42
N LEU A 15 -47.30 -156.04 142.56
CA LEU A 15 -46.55 -154.95 143.21
C LEU A 15 -45.20 -154.67 142.53
N ALA A 16 -44.53 -155.72 142.03
CA ALA A 16 -43.24 -155.61 141.35
C ALA A 16 -43.35 -154.94 139.97
N ASP A 17 -44.47 -155.11 139.29
CA ASP A 17 -44.74 -154.46 138.00
C ASP A 17 -45.06 -152.97 138.16
N LEU A 18 -45.69 -152.57 139.27
CA LEU A 18 -45.97 -151.15 139.55
C LEU A 18 -44.69 -150.34 139.80
N GLN A 19 -43.68 -150.94 140.44
CA GLN A 19 -42.41 -150.27 140.73
C GLN A 19 -41.55 -150.03 139.48
N ARG A 20 -41.49 -150.96 138.52
CA ARG A 20 -40.76 -150.76 137.25
C ARG A 20 -41.39 -149.65 136.39
N LYS A 21 -42.71 -149.53 136.43
CA LYS A 21 -43.45 -148.50 135.69
C LYS A 21 -43.17 -147.09 136.19
N PHE A 22 -42.88 -146.93 137.49
CA PHE A 22 -42.56 -145.62 138.06
C PHE A 22 -41.16 -145.11 137.65
N HIS A 23 -40.15 -145.98 137.62
CA HIS A 23 -38.79 -145.60 137.20
C HIS A 23 -38.70 -145.24 135.72
N LEU A 24 -39.48 -145.87 134.85
CA LEU A 24 -39.52 -145.52 133.42
C LEU A 24 -40.08 -144.11 133.20
N LEU A 25 -41.12 -143.73 133.95
CA LEU A 25 -41.73 -142.40 133.90
C LEU A 25 -40.79 -141.29 134.41
N GLU A 26 -39.91 -141.58 135.37
CA GLU A 26 -38.89 -140.63 135.81
C GLU A 26 -37.79 -140.41 134.77
N GLY A 27 -37.40 -141.45 134.04
CA GLY A 27 -36.46 -141.37 132.92
C GLY A 27 -36.99 -140.49 131.77
N ASP A 28 -38.24 -140.70 131.39
CA ASP A 28 -38.91 -139.90 130.35
C ASP A 28 -39.04 -138.43 130.77
N ARG A 29 -39.37 -138.16 132.04
CA ARG A 29 -39.45 -136.78 132.55
C ARG A 29 -38.11 -136.04 132.46
N LYS A 30 -36.99 -136.73 132.69
CA LYS A 30 -35.64 -136.14 132.61
C LYS A 30 -35.23 -135.85 131.16
N ALA A 31 -35.49 -136.78 130.23
CA ALA A 31 -35.19 -136.59 128.81
C ALA A 31 -35.96 -135.41 128.20
N PHE A 32 -37.24 -135.23 128.57
CA PHE A 32 -38.03 -134.08 128.12
C PHE A 32 -37.48 -132.73 128.63
N TYR A 33 -37.01 -132.68 129.87
CA TYR A 33 -36.45 -131.46 130.44
C TYR A 33 -35.10 -131.08 129.77
N GLU A 34 -34.24 -132.06 129.53
CA GLU A 34 -32.96 -131.85 128.84
C GLU A 34 -33.15 -131.41 127.38
N ALA A 35 -34.10 -132.02 126.66
CA ALA A 35 -34.47 -131.60 125.31
C ALA A 35 -34.99 -130.15 125.26
N SER A 36 -35.85 -129.77 126.21
CA SER A 36 -36.39 -128.40 126.28
C SER A 36 -35.30 -127.36 126.56
N GLN A 37 -34.34 -127.65 127.46
CA GLN A 37 -33.25 -126.72 127.77
C GLN A 37 -32.30 -126.54 126.58
N TRP A 38 -32.04 -127.61 125.81
CA TRP A 38 -31.23 -127.54 124.61
C TRP A 38 -31.89 -126.68 123.52
N THR A 39 -33.20 -126.84 123.28
CA THR A 39 -33.95 -126.00 122.34
C THR A 39 -33.96 -124.52 122.75
N ILE A 40 -34.08 -124.22 124.05
CA ILE A 40 -34.01 -122.83 124.54
C ILE A 40 -32.63 -122.22 124.28
N LYS A 41 -31.55 -122.99 124.42
CA LYS A 41 -30.19 -122.51 124.15
C LYS A 41 -29.98 -122.22 122.66
N GLN A 42 -30.43 -123.12 121.78
CA GLN A 42 -30.37 -122.94 120.33
C GLN A 42 -31.18 -121.71 119.86
N ASN A 43 -32.33 -121.46 120.47
CA ASN A 43 -33.16 -120.30 120.17
C ASN A 43 -32.51 -118.97 120.62
N LYS A 44 -31.68 -118.98 121.68
CA LYS A 44 -30.94 -117.78 122.11
C LYS A 44 -29.80 -117.43 121.16
N GLU A 45 -29.04 -118.41 120.69
CA GLU A 45 -27.93 -118.20 119.74
C GLU A 45 -28.44 -117.67 118.38
N THR A 46 -29.55 -118.19 117.88
CA THR A 46 -30.18 -117.69 116.63
C THR A 46 -30.69 -116.25 116.76
N LEU A 47 -31.17 -115.84 117.94
CA LEU A 47 -31.63 -114.47 118.19
C LEU A 47 -30.48 -113.46 118.19
N GLU A 48 -29.30 -113.83 118.69
CA GLU A 48 -28.11 -112.95 118.66
C GLU A 48 -27.63 -112.72 117.22
N LEU A 49 -27.55 -113.77 116.39
CA LEU A 49 -27.19 -113.65 114.97
C LEU A 49 -28.10 -112.68 114.21
N VAL A 50 -29.42 -112.81 114.38
CA VAL A 50 -30.40 -111.95 113.70
C VAL A 50 -30.32 -110.47 114.15
N LYS A 51 -29.86 -110.22 115.39
CA LYS A 51 -29.63 -108.85 115.88
C LYS A 51 -28.37 -108.23 115.28
N GLU A 52 -27.31 -109.01 115.14
CA GLU A 52 -26.06 -108.61 114.49
C GLU A 52 -26.32 -108.24 113.02
N GLU A 53 -27.06 -109.09 112.30
CA GLU A 53 -27.46 -108.86 110.90
C GLU A 53 -28.34 -107.61 110.74
N ASN A 54 -29.30 -107.40 111.64
CA ASN A 54 -30.12 -106.18 111.62
C ASN A 54 -29.32 -104.90 111.86
N ARG A 55 -28.27 -104.95 112.70
CA ARG A 55 -27.37 -103.82 112.91
C ARG A 55 -26.59 -103.51 111.61
N HIS A 56 -26.07 -104.54 110.97
CA HIS A 56 -25.35 -104.41 109.70
C HIS A 56 -26.22 -103.83 108.57
N PHE A 57 -27.49 -104.28 108.45
CA PHE A 57 -28.40 -103.73 107.43
C PHE A 57 -28.77 -102.26 107.67
N LYS A 58 -28.88 -101.82 108.93
CA LYS A 58 -29.14 -100.41 109.24
C LYS A 58 -27.95 -99.51 108.87
N GLU A 59 -26.73 -99.97 109.12
CA GLU A 59 -25.52 -99.23 108.73
C GLU A 59 -25.40 -99.13 107.20
N ALA A 60 -25.68 -100.21 106.45
CA ALA A 60 -25.68 -100.19 104.98
C ALA A 60 -26.74 -99.25 104.38
N LEU A 61 -27.94 -99.18 104.97
CA LEU A 61 -29.00 -98.26 104.53
C LEU A 61 -28.64 -96.78 104.74
N ALA A 62 -27.97 -96.45 105.84
CA ALA A 62 -27.53 -95.09 106.12
C ALA A 62 -26.49 -94.59 105.10
N LEU A 63 -25.59 -95.46 104.64
CA LEU A 63 -24.62 -95.15 103.58
C LEU A 63 -25.30 -94.87 102.23
N LEU A 64 -26.24 -95.74 101.82
CA LEU A 64 -26.98 -95.58 100.56
C LEU A 64 -27.86 -94.31 100.53
N GLN A 65 -28.45 -93.92 101.66
CA GLN A 65 -29.22 -92.67 101.73
C GLN A 65 -28.33 -91.43 101.61
N LYS A 66 -27.09 -91.48 102.12
CA LYS A 66 -26.12 -90.38 102.00
C LYS A 66 -25.62 -90.23 100.56
N GLU A 67 -25.42 -91.32 99.83
CA GLU A 67 -25.03 -91.28 98.41
C GLU A 67 -26.16 -90.79 97.50
N ARG A 68 -27.43 -91.15 97.80
CA ARG A 68 -28.59 -90.71 97.01
C ARG A 68 -28.84 -89.20 97.10
N GLY A 69 -28.41 -88.54 98.19
CA GLY A 69 -28.47 -87.08 98.32
C GLY A 69 -27.47 -86.32 97.44
N ASN A 70 -26.43 -86.99 96.92
CA ASN A 70 -25.38 -86.39 96.10
C ASN A 70 -25.50 -86.69 94.59
N ALA A 71 -26.54 -87.42 94.16
CA ALA A 71 -26.76 -87.69 92.74
C ALA A 71 -27.39 -86.47 92.03
N SER A 72 -26.51 -85.75 91.34
CA SER A 72 -26.70 -84.60 90.47
C SER A 72 -27.75 -84.78 89.34
N GLU A 73 -29.04 -84.68 89.66
CA GLU A 73 -30.12 -84.64 88.65
C GLU A 73 -30.55 -83.18 88.34
N LYS A 74 -30.47 -82.30 89.34
CA LYS A 74 -30.85 -80.88 89.22
C LYS A 74 -29.82 -80.01 88.49
N SER A 75 -28.53 -80.36 88.59
CA SER A 75 -27.44 -79.63 87.92
C SER A 75 -27.40 -79.89 86.40
N SER A 76 -27.60 -81.16 86.00
CA SER A 76 -27.58 -81.60 84.61
C SER A 76 -28.73 -81.01 83.79
N LEU A 77 -29.94 -80.93 84.34
CA LEU A 77 -31.10 -80.32 83.70
C LEU A 77 -30.90 -78.81 83.46
N SER A 78 -30.41 -78.09 84.47
CA SER A 78 -30.13 -76.65 84.34
C SER A 78 -29.04 -76.34 83.29
N THR A 79 -28.09 -77.26 83.11
CA THR A 79 -27.01 -77.14 82.13
C THR A 79 -27.55 -77.33 80.70
N VAL A 80 -28.47 -78.28 80.50
CA VAL A 80 -29.12 -78.53 79.20
C VAL A 80 -30.04 -77.36 78.82
N GLU A 81 -30.79 -76.79 79.77
CA GLU A 81 -31.62 -75.60 79.52
C GLU A 81 -30.78 -74.39 79.12
N ARG A 82 -29.65 -74.14 79.80
CA ARG A 82 -28.71 -73.07 79.45
C ARG A 82 -28.11 -73.25 78.05
N LEU A 83 -27.64 -74.46 77.73
CA LEU A 83 -27.11 -74.75 76.39
C LEU A 83 -28.18 -74.62 75.30
N THR A 84 -29.43 -74.98 75.60
CA THR A 84 -30.55 -74.82 74.66
C THR A 84 -30.87 -73.34 74.43
N GLN A 85 -30.83 -72.51 75.47
CA GLN A 85 -30.95 -71.05 75.35
C GLN A 85 -29.81 -70.47 74.50
N GLU A 86 -28.56 -70.86 74.75
CA GLU A 86 -27.40 -70.43 73.95
C GLU A 86 -27.52 -70.83 72.48
N VAL A 87 -27.97 -72.06 72.18
CA VAL A 87 -28.23 -72.52 70.80
C VAL A 87 -29.34 -71.70 70.14
N ASN A 88 -30.40 -71.36 70.88
CA ASN A 88 -31.48 -70.54 70.35
C ASN A 88 -31.05 -69.09 70.10
N GLU A 89 -30.21 -68.51 70.97
CA GLU A 89 -29.59 -67.21 70.74
C GLU A 89 -28.65 -67.22 69.54
N LEU A 90 -27.82 -68.26 69.40
CA LEU A 90 -26.94 -68.46 68.25
C LEU A 90 -27.75 -68.61 66.96
N LYS A 91 -28.87 -69.34 66.97
CA LYS A 91 -29.79 -69.44 65.82
C LYS A 91 -30.43 -68.11 65.47
N LYS A 92 -30.86 -67.31 66.46
CA LYS A 92 -31.39 -65.96 66.23
C LYS A 92 -30.33 -65.08 65.59
N ARG A 93 -29.11 -65.03 66.16
CA ARG A 93 -27.98 -64.28 65.59
C ARG A 93 -27.63 -64.75 64.18
N TYR A 94 -27.64 -66.05 63.93
CA TYR A 94 -27.39 -66.61 62.60
C TYR A 94 -28.46 -66.19 61.59
N ASN A 95 -29.74 -66.27 61.96
CA ASN A 95 -30.84 -65.87 61.09
C ASN A 95 -30.80 -64.36 60.80
N GLU A 96 -30.46 -63.56 61.80
CA GLU A 96 -30.30 -62.11 61.65
C GLU A 96 -29.12 -61.75 60.76
N LEU A 97 -27.94 -62.36 60.98
CA LEU A 97 -26.78 -62.20 60.09
C LEU A 97 -27.07 -62.67 58.66
N ARG A 98 -27.83 -63.77 58.50
CA ARG A 98 -28.25 -64.27 57.19
C ARG A 98 -29.20 -63.29 56.50
N HIS A 99 -30.12 -62.67 57.24
CA HIS A 99 -31.00 -61.63 56.71
C HIS A 99 -30.20 -60.39 56.30
N ILE A 100 -29.31 -59.90 57.16
CA ILE A 100 -28.43 -58.75 56.87
C ILE A 100 -27.57 -59.03 55.63
N SER A 101 -26.96 -60.21 55.54
CA SER A 101 -26.17 -60.62 54.37
C SER A 101 -27.01 -60.65 53.10
N LYS A 102 -28.25 -61.15 53.17
CA LYS A 102 -29.18 -61.15 52.02
C LYS A 102 -29.55 -59.74 51.59
N VAL A 103 -29.86 -58.84 52.52
CA VAL A 103 -30.17 -57.43 52.23
C VAL A 103 -28.95 -56.74 51.62
N LYS A 104 -27.76 -56.94 52.18
CA LYS A 104 -26.51 -56.38 51.65
C LYS A 104 -26.19 -56.90 50.25
N GLN A 105 -26.45 -58.18 49.97
CA GLN A 105 -26.32 -58.74 48.63
C GLN A 105 -27.31 -58.11 47.64
N GLN A 106 -28.54 -57.84 48.08
CA GLN A 106 -29.54 -57.13 47.26
C GLN A 106 -29.16 -55.66 47.02
N GLU A 107 -28.58 -54.98 48.00
CA GLU A 107 -28.03 -53.63 47.83
C GLU A 107 -26.83 -53.62 46.87
N LEU A 108 -25.93 -54.60 46.98
CA LEU A 108 -24.78 -54.75 46.09
C LEU A 108 -25.19 -55.00 44.64
N THR A 109 -26.19 -55.85 44.42
CA THR A 109 -26.72 -56.12 43.08
C THR A 109 -27.35 -54.86 42.47
N LYS A 110 -28.19 -54.14 43.23
CA LYS A 110 -28.73 -52.84 42.78
C LYS A 110 -27.63 -51.83 42.45
N ARG A 111 -26.63 -51.69 43.31
CA ARG A 111 -25.51 -50.77 43.08
C ARG A 111 -24.65 -51.17 41.88
N ASN A 112 -24.47 -52.46 41.64
CA ASN A 112 -23.78 -52.95 40.44
C ASN A 112 -24.60 -52.70 39.17
N ASP A 113 -25.93 -52.84 39.23
CA ASP A 113 -26.80 -52.52 38.10
C ASP A 113 -26.77 -51.01 37.81
N GLU A 114 -26.84 -50.16 38.83
CA GLU A 114 -26.68 -48.70 38.73
C GLU A 114 -25.32 -48.31 38.13
N LEU A 115 -24.23 -48.94 38.58
CA LEU A 115 -22.89 -48.72 38.01
C LEU A 115 -22.82 -49.12 36.55
N ARG A 116 -23.42 -50.25 36.19
CA ARG A 116 -23.42 -50.74 34.82
C ARG A 116 -24.24 -49.88 33.88
N ASP A 117 -25.30 -49.25 34.37
CA ASP A 117 -26.08 -48.29 33.58
C ASP A 117 -25.35 -46.95 33.44
N LEU A 118 -24.67 -46.46 34.48
CA LEU A 118 -23.79 -45.29 34.40
C LEU A 118 -22.61 -45.50 33.43
N GLU A 119 -22.01 -46.69 33.41
CA GLU A 119 -20.95 -47.03 32.46
C GLU A 119 -21.44 -46.97 31.00
N LYS A 120 -22.64 -47.49 30.71
CA LYS A 120 -23.25 -47.40 29.37
C LYS A 120 -23.56 -45.96 28.98
N ASP A 121 -24.05 -45.15 29.91
CA ASP A 121 -24.35 -43.74 29.64
C ASP A 121 -23.07 -42.91 29.41
N SER A 122 -21.99 -43.23 30.11
CA SER A 122 -20.65 -42.65 29.88
C SER A 122 -20.09 -43.01 28.49
N GLU A 123 -20.20 -44.27 28.06
CA GLU A 123 -19.77 -44.69 26.72
C GLU A 123 -20.57 -43.99 25.61
N ARG A 124 -21.89 -43.82 25.80
CA ARG A 124 -22.77 -43.09 24.87
C ARG A 124 -22.42 -41.61 24.77
N ALA A 125 -22.07 -40.96 25.87
CA ALA A 125 -21.67 -39.55 25.88
C ALA A 125 -20.34 -39.29 25.14
N SER A 126 -19.45 -40.29 25.08
CA SER A 126 -18.11 -40.15 24.52
C SER A 126 -18.03 -40.39 23.01
N GLN A 127 -18.85 -41.29 22.46
CA GLN A 127 -18.74 -41.70 21.04
C GLN A 127 -19.54 -40.84 20.06
N ASP A 128 -20.61 -40.17 20.50
CA ASP A 128 -21.54 -39.47 19.61
C ASP A 128 -21.93 -38.06 20.06
N ASN A 129 -20.97 -37.29 20.58
CA ASN A 129 -21.19 -35.86 20.81
C ASN A 129 -21.08 -35.08 19.47
N PRO A 130 -22.18 -34.58 18.88
CA PRO A 130 -22.14 -33.82 17.63
C PRO A 130 -21.29 -32.55 17.76
N LEU A 131 -21.18 -32.00 18.98
CA LEU A 131 -20.33 -30.85 19.27
C LEU A 131 -18.84 -31.17 19.06
N ALA A 132 -18.39 -32.37 19.46
CA ALA A 132 -17.00 -32.80 19.28
C ALA A 132 -16.65 -33.00 17.79
N LYS A 133 -17.62 -33.51 16.99
CA LYS A 133 -17.46 -33.60 15.53
C LYS A 133 -17.38 -32.20 14.91
N GLN A 134 -18.20 -31.25 15.38
CA GLN A 134 -18.18 -29.87 14.90
C GLN A 134 -16.88 -29.14 15.27
N ILE A 135 -16.35 -29.35 16.48
CA ILE A 135 -15.04 -28.83 16.92
C ILE A 135 -13.94 -29.33 15.98
N LYS A 136 -13.86 -30.64 15.70
CA LYS A 136 -12.87 -31.19 14.76
C LYS A 136 -12.95 -30.59 13.35
N ILE A 137 -14.16 -30.33 12.85
CA ILE A 137 -14.35 -29.70 11.53
C ILE A 137 -13.86 -28.25 11.56
N LEU A 138 -14.17 -27.51 12.62
CA LEU A 138 -13.72 -26.12 12.79
C LEU A 138 -12.20 -26.04 12.94
N GLU A 139 -11.59 -26.96 13.68
CA GLU A 139 -10.13 -27.09 13.80
C GLU A 139 -9.49 -27.35 12.43
N SER A 140 -10.02 -28.30 11.65
CA SER A 140 -9.52 -28.55 10.28
C SER A 140 -9.69 -27.35 9.35
N LYS A 141 -10.80 -26.60 9.47
CA LYS A 141 -11.01 -25.37 8.71
C LYS A 141 -10.02 -24.27 9.12
N LEU A 142 -9.77 -24.11 10.42
CA LEU A 142 -8.79 -23.17 10.97
C LEU A 142 -7.39 -23.51 10.47
N GLU A 143 -6.99 -24.77 10.51
CA GLU A 143 -5.67 -25.20 10.04
C GLU A 143 -5.49 -24.95 8.54
N LYS A 144 -6.52 -25.22 7.73
CA LYS A 144 -6.52 -24.86 6.29
C LYS A 144 -6.43 -23.36 6.08
N ALA A 145 -7.13 -22.55 6.87
CA ALA A 145 -7.03 -21.09 6.78
C ALA A 145 -5.62 -20.60 7.16
N ASN A 146 -5.02 -21.16 8.22
CA ASN A 146 -3.66 -20.85 8.65
C ASN A 146 -2.62 -21.25 7.58
N MET A 147 -2.76 -22.41 6.96
CA MET A 147 -1.88 -22.82 5.85
C MET A 147 -1.97 -21.81 4.69
N LYS A 148 -3.18 -21.40 4.30
CA LYS A 148 -3.39 -20.38 3.25
C LYS A 148 -2.80 -19.02 3.64
N CYS A 149 -2.96 -18.58 4.88
CA CYS A 149 -2.38 -17.33 5.37
C CYS A 149 -0.84 -17.38 5.35
N ASN A 150 -0.25 -18.50 5.75
CA ASN A 150 1.20 -18.69 5.71
C ASN A 150 1.73 -18.70 4.27
N GLU A 151 1.02 -19.36 3.35
CA GLU A 151 1.37 -19.38 1.94
C GLU A 151 1.24 -17.98 1.31
N ALA A 152 0.16 -17.25 1.60
CA ALA A 152 0.00 -15.86 1.17
C ALA A 152 1.09 -14.95 1.74
N ALA A 153 1.52 -15.15 2.99
CA ALA A 153 2.64 -14.43 3.58
C ALA A 153 3.98 -14.76 2.91
N ALA A 154 4.19 -16.02 2.51
CA ALA A 154 5.36 -16.42 1.73
C ALA A 154 5.37 -15.75 0.35
N PHE A 155 4.24 -15.76 -0.38
CA PHE A 155 4.11 -15.03 -1.64
C PHE A 155 4.35 -13.54 -1.47
N ARG A 156 3.78 -12.92 -0.43
CA ARG A 156 4.02 -11.50 -0.14
C ARG A 156 5.50 -11.19 0.03
N LYS A 157 6.25 -12.01 0.79
CA LYS A 157 7.70 -11.85 0.95
C LYS A 157 8.45 -11.94 -0.39
N THR A 158 8.04 -12.86 -1.27
CA THR A 158 8.65 -12.96 -2.60
C THR A 158 8.35 -11.74 -3.46
N TYR A 159 7.11 -11.24 -3.46
CA TYR A 159 6.76 -10.00 -4.16
C TYR A 159 7.47 -8.79 -3.59
N ASP A 160 7.61 -8.69 -2.26
CA ASP A 160 8.38 -7.63 -1.61
C ASP A 160 9.85 -7.65 -2.07
N HIS A 161 10.45 -8.84 -2.20
CA HIS A 161 11.81 -8.97 -2.73
C HIS A 161 11.91 -8.53 -4.19
N ILE A 162 10.95 -8.93 -5.03
CA ILE A 162 10.89 -8.51 -6.44
C ILE A 162 10.74 -6.99 -6.54
N ILE A 163 9.84 -6.38 -5.75
CA ILE A 163 9.63 -4.93 -5.72
C ILE A 163 10.90 -4.19 -5.30
N ASN A 164 11.60 -4.68 -4.27
CA ASN A 164 12.84 -4.05 -3.82
C ASN A 164 13.92 -4.13 -4.89
N ARG A 165 14.09 -5.28 -5.53
CA ARG A 165 15.01 -5.43 -6.67
C ARG A 165 14.66 -4.48 -7.81
N LEU A 166 13.39 -4.38 -8.19
CA LEU A 166 12.94 -3.45 -9.25
C LEU A 166 13.15 -1.98 -8.86
N LYS A 167 12.98 -1.62 -7.58
CA LYS A 167 13.29 -0.27 -7.09
C LYS A 167 14.79 0.03 -7.17
N ASP A 168 15.64 -0.93 -6.86
CA ASP A 168 17.09 -0.77 -6.96
C ASP A 168 17.56 -0.72 -8.41
N GLU A 169 17.00 -1.55 -9.30
CA GLU A 169 17.23 -1.47 -10.75
C GLU A 169 16.80 -0.11 -11.30
N LYS A 170 15.62 0.40 -10.89
CA LYS A 170 15.18 1.76 -11.26
C LYS A 170 16.19 2.82 -10.84
N ARG A 171 16.67 2.79 -9.59
CA ARG A 171 17.68 3.73 -9.10
C ARG A 171 18.97 3.65 -9.92
N HIS A 172 19.39 2.45 -10.30
CA HIS A 172 20.56 2.25 -11.14
C HIS A 172 20.37 2.87 -12.54
N PHE A 173 19.21 2.65 -13.17
CA PHE A 173 18.89 3.28 -14.45
C PHE A 173 18.82 4.80 -14.37
N ASP A 174 18.29 5.37 -13.28
CA ASP A 174 18.27 6.82 -13.08
C ASP A 174 19.70 7.40 -13.02
N VAL A 175 20.64 6.71 -12.37
CA VAL A 175 22.06 7.12 -12.34
C VAL A 175 22.70 7.02 -13.72
N GLN A 176 22.53 5.90 -14.43
CA GLN A 176 23.05 5.74 -15.79
C GLN A 176 22.49 6.81 -16.75
N LEU A 177 21.20 7.15 -16.60
CA LEU A 177 20.57 8.20 -17.39
C LEU A 177 21.17 9.56 -17.08
N GLN A 178 21.39 9.89 -15.81
CA GLN A 178 22.05 11.14 -15.42
C GLN A 178 23.48 11.24 -15.95
N GLU A 179 24.25 10.16 -15.90
CA GLU A 179 25.60 10.10 -16.48
C GLU A 179 25.55 10.32 -18.00
N SER A 180 24.66 9.62 -18.71
CA SER A 180 24.47 9.78 -20.15
C SER A 180 24.04 11.20 -20.53
N MET A 181 23.13 11.80 -19.76
CA MET A 181 22.70 13.20 -19.95
C MET A 181 23.84 14.19 -19.72
N SER A 182 24.70 13.94 -18.73
CA SER A 182 25.87 14.77 -18.46
C SER A 182 26.88 14.70 -19.62
N ILE A 183 27.14 13.49 -20.13
CA ILE A 183 28.00 13.27 -21.29
C ILE A 183 27.42 13.96 -22.52
N LEU A 184 26.11 13.85 -22.76
CA LEU A 184 25.45 14.52 -23.88
C LEU A 184 25.62 16.04 -23.81
N LYS A 185 25.38 16.65 -22.64
CA LYS A 185 25.60 18.09 -22.45
C LYS A 185 27.05 18.52 -22.69
N ALA A 186 28.01 17.72 -22.23
CA ALA A 186 29.42 17.99 -22.50
C ALA A 186 29.71 17.93 -24.02
N LYS A 187 29.15 16.94 -24.73
CA LYS A 187 29.31 16.80 -26.18
C LYS A 187 28.61 17.92 -26.96
N GLU A 188 27.46 18.39 -26.50
CA GLU A 188 26.78 19.57 -27.07
C GLU A 188 27.62 20.83 -26.90
N ALA A 189 28.27 21.01 -25.75
CA ALA A 189 29.21 22.10 -25.52
C ALA A 189 30.45 22.01 -26.43
N ASP A 190 31.06 20.82 -26.54
CA ASP A 190 32.19 20.56 -27.46
C ASP A 190 31.79 20.89 -28.92
N LEU A 191 30.58 20.50 -29.33
CA LEU A 191 30.05 20.77 -30.67
C LEU A 191 29.84 22.26 -30.89
N ALA A 192 29.30 22.98 -29.91
CA ALA A 192 29.12 24.43 -30.00
C ALA A 192 30.47 25.16 -30.13
N GLU A 193 31.49 24.74 -29.38
CA GLU A 193 32.85 25.26 -29.50
C GLU A 193 33.43 24.96 -30.89
N LEU A 194 33.27 23.73 -31.39
CA LEU A 194 33.74 23.34 -32.71
C LEU A 194 33.06 24.16 -33.83
N ILE A 195 31.77 24.45 -33.69
CA ILE A 195 31.05 25.35 -34.62
C ILE A 195 31.68 26.74 -34.58
N GLN A 196 31.91 27.31 -33.40
CA GLN A 196 32.56 28.63 -33.28
C GLN A 196 33.93 28.64 -33.94
N MET A 197 34.79 27.66 -33.64
CA MET A 197 36.09 27.49 -34.29
C MET A 197 35.97 27.37 -35.81
N SER A 198 34.98 26.62 -36.30
CA SER A 198 34.74 26.48 -37.74
C SER A 198 34.32 27.81 -38.37
N THR A 199 33.48 28.61 -37.71
CA THR A 199 33.05 29.92 -38.20
C THR A 199 34.21 30.91 -38.23
N ASP A 200 35.09 30.88 -37.23
CA ASP A 200 36.26 31.73 -37.18
C ASP A 200 37.30 31.32 -38.24
N ALA A 201 37.49 30.02 -38.47
CA ALA A 201 38.31 29.52 -39.57
C ALA A 201 37.76 29.94 -40.94
N HIS A 202 36.44 29.90 -41.13
CA HIS A 202 35.80 30.37 -42.36
C HIS A 202 35.98 31.89 -42.53
N ARG A 203 35.80 32.68 -41.48
CA ARG A 203 36.06 34.13 -41.51
C ARG A 203 37.51 34.43 -41.87
N ALA A 204 38.47 33.77 -41.23
CA ALA A 204 39.90 33.93 -41.53
C ALA A 204 40.21 33.60 -42.99
N LYS A 205 39.61 32.52 -43.52
CA LYS A 205 39.74 32.14 -44.93
C LYS A 205 39.15 33.19 -45.88
N GLU A 206 37.96 33.71 -45.60
CA GLU A 206 37.34 34.73 -46.45
C GLU A 206 38.10 36.07 -46.39
N VAL A 207 38.62 36.44 -45.21
CA VAL A 207 39.55 37.58 -45.09
C VAL A 207 40.78 37.37 -45.95
N ALA A 208 41.47 36.23 -45.82
CA ALA A 208 42.65 35.92 -46.62
C ALA A 208 42.38 35.91 -48.13
N LYS A 209 41.23 35.38 -48.56
CA LYS A 209 40.80 35.44 -49.97
C LYS A 209 40.53 36.86 -50.43
N SER A 210 39.85 37.67 -49.62
CA SER A 210 39.56 39.07 -49.96
C SER A 210 40.85 39.90 -50.07
N GLU A 211 41.82 39.65 -49.18
CA GLU A 211 43.14 40.28 -49.24
C GLU A 211 43.91 39.83 -50.48
N LEU A 212 43.87 38.53 -50.81
CA LEU A 212 44.48 38.00 -52.02
C LEU A 212 43.88 38.66 -53.27
N ALA A 213 42.54 38.71 -53.39
CA ALA A 213 41.85 39.33 -54.51
C ALA A 213 42.21 40.83 -54.63
N ARG A 214 42.28 41.55 -53.51
CA ARG A 214 42.70 42.96 -53.47
C ARG A 214 44.14 43.12 -53.98
N LEU A 215 45.06 42.26 -53.54
CA LEU A 215 46.46 42.30 -53.98
C LEU A 215 46.59 41.94 -55.46
N GLU A 216 45.84 40.94 -55.95
CA GLU A 216 45.79 40.58 -57.36
C GLU A 216 45.30 41.76 -58.22
N GLN A 217 44.26 42.47 -57.77
CA GLN A 217 43.77 43.68 -58.44
C GLN A 217 44.85 44.78 -58.45
N THR A 218 45.49 45.07 -57.31
CA THR A 218 46.57 46.07 -57.25
C THR A 218 47.70 45.72 -58.21
N ILE A 219 48.14 44.44 -58.24
CA ILE A 219 49.19 43.99 -59.17
C ILE A 219 48.74 44.11 -60.63
N ALA A 220 47.49 43.81 -60.95
CA ALA A 220 46.94 43.94 -62.30
C ALA A 220 46.90 45.41 -62.74
N GLU A 221 46.49 46.32 -61.86
CA GLU A 221 46.49 47.76 -62.10
C GLU A 221 47.91 48.30 -62.30
N GLU A 222 48.87 47.93 -61.44
CA GLU A 222 50.29 48.28 -61.61
C GLU A 222 50.86 47.76 -62.92
N ARG A 223 50.54 46.51 -63.30
CA ARG A 223 50.93 45.94 -64.60
C ARG A 223 50.34 46.74 -65.76
N LYS A 224 49.07 47.15 -65.67
CA LYS A 224 48.39 47.97 -66.68
C LYS A 224 49.03 49.35 -66.81
N ILE A 225 49.33 49.99 -65.68
CA ILE A 225 50.04 51.29 -65.64
C ILE A 225 51.43 51.14 -66.28
N ARG A 226 52.21 50.13 -65.87
CA ARG A 226 53.53 49.86 -66.43
C ARG A 226 53.50 49.58 -67.93
N GLN A 227 52.49 48.84 -68.41
CA GLN A 227 52.28 48.59 -69.83
C GLN A 227 51.95 49.87 -70.60
N LYS A 228 51.09 50.74 -70.05
CA LYS A 228 50.79 52.06 -70.62
C LYS A 228 52.05 52.91 -70.72
N GLU A 229 52.82 53.03 -69.63
CA GLU A 229 54.08 53.78 -69.64
C GLU A 229 55.08 53.22 -70.67
N LEU A 230 55.21 51.90 -70.76
CA LEU A 230 56.08 51.25 -71.76
C LEU A 230 55.59 51.53 -73.18
N ALA A 231 54.27 51.52 -73.42
CA ALA A 231 53.68 51.85 -74.71
C ALA A 231 53.91 53.33 -75.09
N GLU A 232 53.76 54.25 -74.14
CA GLU A 232 54.04 55.68 -74.32
C GLU A 232 55.52 55.90 -74.63
N ARG A 233 56.44 55.30 -73.85
CA ARG A 233 57.89 55.35 -74.13
C ARG A 233 58.22 54.78 -75.51
N ARG A 234 57.60 53.66 -75.92
CA ARG A 234 57.76 53.09 -77.27
C ARG A 234 57.28 54.05 -78.36
N LYS A 235 56.11 54.68 -78.19
CA LYS A 235 55.59 55.69 -79.13
C LYS A 235 56.52 56.89 -79.24
N LEU A 236 57.06 57.38 -78.14
CA LEU A 236 58.03 58.49 -78.14
C LEU A 236 59.32 58.11 -78.89
N VAL A 237 59.84 56.90 -78.67
CA VAL A 237 61.01 56.39 -79.41
C VAL A 237 60.70 56.26 -80.90
N GLN A 238 59.55 55.69 -81.26
CA GLN A 238 59.11 55.54 -82.65
C GLN A 238 58.96 56.91 -83.35
N ALA A 239 58.34 57.88 -82.69
CA ALA A 239 58.22 59.24 -83.21
C ALA A 239 59.58 59.90 -83.42
N LYS A 240 60.55 59.69 -82.51
CA LYS A 240 61.94 60.15 -82.70
C LYS A 240 62.59 59.51 -83.92
N ILE A 241 62.40 58.19 -84.12
CA ILE A 241 62.93 57.48 -85.30
C ILE A 241 62.30 58.05 -86.57
N GLU A 242 60.99 58.24 -86.63
CA GLU A 242 60.29 58.81 -87.78
C GLU A 242 60.72 60.24 -88.11
N VAL A 243 60.87 61.10 -87.09
CA VAL A 243 61.42 62.45 -87.28
C VAL A 243 62.83 62.38 -87.82
N ASN A 244 63.69 61.52 -87.28
CA ASN A 244 65.06 61.37 -87.76
C ASN A 244 65.11 60.86 -89.20
N GLN A 245 64.28 59.88 -89.55
CA GLN A 245 64.13 59.39 -90.94
C GLN A 245 63.61 60.48 -91.88
N ARG A 246 62.62 61.28 -91.46
CA ARG A 246 62.12 62.43 -92.25
C ARG A 246 63.21 63.48 -92.44
N MET A 247 64.00 63.77 -91.42
CA MET A 247 65.13 64.69 -91.52
C MET A 247 66.19 64.15 -92.49
N GLU A 248 66.52 62.86 -92.41
CA GLU A 248 67.45 62.19 -93.33
C GLU A 248 66.93 62.19 -94.78
N GLN A 249 65.64 61.91 -94.99
CA GLN A 249 65.00 62.00 -96.32
C GLN A 249 65.00 63.42 -96.87
N ARG A 250 64.75 64.43 -96.02
CA ARG A 250 64.83 65.84 -96.42
C ARG A 250 66.26 66.24 -96.76
N GLU A 251 67.25 65.80 -95.99
CA GLU A 251 68.66 66.00 -96.32
C GLU A 251 69.03 65.34 -97.64
N ARG A 252 68.56 64.11 -97.89
CA ARG A 252 68.79 63.39 -99.14
C ARG A 252 68.16 64.11 -100.33
N LYS A 253 66.89 64.51 -100.22
CA LYS A 253 66.21 65.31 -101.24
C LYS A 253 66.86 66.68 -101.43
N ARG A 254 67.34 67.33 -100.38
CA ARG A 254 68.06 68.60 -100.48
C ARG A 254 69.41 68.44 -101.17
N ARG A 255 70.11 67.30 -100.98
CA ARG A 255 71.30 66.95 -101.79
C ARG A 255 70.90 66.72 -103.26
N GLU A 256 69.85 65.94 -103.52
CA GLU A 256 69.36 65.68 -104.89
C GLU A 256 68.93 66.98 -105.59
N LEU A 257 68.22 67.87 -104.89
CA LEU A 257 67.75 69.15 -105.43
C LEU A 257 68.86 70.21 -105.52
N GLN A 258 69.92 70.13 -104.70
CA GLN A 258 71.15 70.91 -104.93
C GLN A 258 71.91 70.42 -106.18
N LEU A 259 71.81 69.14 -106.52
CA LEU A 259 72.31 68.61 -107.79
C LEU A 259 71.41 69.02 -108.98
N GLU A 260 70.09 69.13 -108.78
CA GLU A 260 69.12 69.48 -109.84
C GLU A 260 68.99 71.00 -110.05
N ALA A 261 69.10 71.83 -109.01
CA ALA A 261 69.11 73.29 -109.09
C ALA A 261 70.43 73.89 -109.62
N ALA A 262 71.39 73.04 -110.00
CA ALA A 262 72.50 73.42 -110.87
C ALA A 262 72.09 73.44 -112.37
N GLY A 263 70.84 73.06 -112.69
CA GLY A 263 70.19 73.24 -113.99
C GLY A 263 69.09 74.32 -113.93
N GLU A 264 68.93 75.05 -115.02
CA GLU A 264 68.44 76.43 -115.09
C GLU A 264 66.92 76.67 -114.92
N LEU A 265 66.65 77.94 -114.58
CA LEU A 265 65.42 78.72 -114.35
C LEU A 265 64.36 78.67 -115.49
N ASN A 266 63.06 78.82 -115.17
CA ASN A 266 62.21 79.69 -116.01
C ASN A 266 60.90 80.26 -115.42
N VAL A 267 60.47 81.30 -116.13
CA VAL A 267 59.51 82.41 -115.95
C VAL A 267 58.02 82.03 -115.76
N ASP A 268 57.70 80.81 -115.30
CA ASP A 268 56.31 80.32 -115.25
C ASP A 268 55.51 80.75 -114.00
N GLY A 269 56.02 81.72 -113.23
CA GLY A 269 55.45 82.19 -111.97
C GLY A 269 54.27 83.15 -112.11
N GLU A 270 54.16 83.90 -113.21
CA GLU A 270 53.15 84.95 -113.35
C GLU A 270 51.76 84.42 -113.77
N GLN A 271 51.68 83.29 -114.50
CA GLN A 271 50.39 82.69 -114.87
C GLN A 271 49.69 81.96 -113.72
N ASN A 272 50.44 81.57 -112.68
CA ASN A 272 49.90 80.91 -111.49
C ASN A 272 49.21 81.87 -110.52
N LEU A 273 49.46 83.18 -110.61
CA LEU A 273 48.86 84.17 -109.71
C LEU A 273 47.40 84.48 -110.09
N ILE A 274 47.08 84.49 -111.39
CA ILE A 274 45.73 84.75 -111.89
C ILE A 274 44.80 83.54 -111.67
N LYS A 275 45.33 82.31 -111.83
CA LYS A 275 44.59 81.07 -111.50
C LYS A 275 44.26 80.97 -110.00
N ASN A 276 45.14 81.45 -109.13
CA ASN A 276 44.89 81.48 -107.68
C ASN A 276 43.76 82.46 -107.28
N TYR A 277 43.65 83.61 -107.96
CA TYR A 277 42.62 84.60 -107.61
C TYR A 277 41.20 84.14 -107.96
N ILE A 278 41.04 83.42 -109.09
CA ILE A 278 39.75 82.83 -109.49
C ILE A 278 39.42 81.60 -108.64
N ALA A 279 40.42 80.80 -108.27
CA ALA A 279 40.23 79.68 -107.35
C ALA A 279 39.75 80.16 -105.96
N GLN A 280 40.30 81.27 -105.45
CA GLN A 280 39.91 81.85 -104.16
C GLN A 280 38.43 82.28 -104.09
N GLY A 281 37.86 82.79 -105.19
CA GLY A 281 36.43 83.13 -105.26
C GLY A 281 35.50 81.91 -105.20
N PHE A 282 35.90 80.78 -105.81
CA PHE A 282 35.13 79.53 -105.75
C PHE A 282 35.22 78.84 -104.37
N TYR A 283 36.38 78.90 -103.71
CA TYR A 283 36.55 78.43 -102.34
C TYR A 283 35.71 79.24 -101.34
N SER A 284 35.54 80.56 -101.54
CA SER A 284 34.70 81.39 -100.67
C SER A 284 33.20 81.04 -100.78
N ALA A 285 32.68 80.84 -101.99
CA ALA A 285 31.29 80.46 -102.20
C ALA A 285 30.98 79.04 -101.70
N SER A 286 31.93 78.11 -101.87
CA SER A 286 31.82 76.76 -101.31
C SER A 286 31.87 76.79 -99.77
N ALA A 287 32.73 77.63 -99.18
CA ALA A 287 32.82 77.79 -97.73
C ALA A 287 31.56 78.44 -97.13
N GLU A 288 30.93 79.38 -97.82
CA GLU A 288 29.65 79.97 -97.40
C GLU A 288 28.49 78.95 -97.48
N HIS A 289 28.43 78.15 -98.54
CA HIS A 289 27.44 77.07 -98.65
C HIS A 289 27.65 75.98 -97.58
N GLU A 290 28.90 75.62 -97.30
CA GLU A 290 29.24 74.65 -96.26
C GLU A 290 28.94 75.20 -94.86
N LEU A 291 29.19 76.50 -94.62
CA LEU A 291 28.80 77.18 -93.38
C LEU A 291 27.27 77.22 -93.22
N GLN A 292 26.52 77.44 -94.31
CA GLN A 292 25.06 77.42 -94.27
C GLN A 292 24.52 76.02 -93.98
N MET A 293 25.07 74.99 -94.61
CA MET A 293 24.75 73.59 -94.31
C MET A 293 25.06 73.22 -92.84
N GLN A 294 26.13 73.76 -92.27
CA GLN A 294 26.45 73.57 -90.85
C GLN A 294 25.46 74.30 -89.94
N LYS A 295 25.05 75.52 -90.29
CA LYS A 295 24.00 76.26 -89.55
C LYS A 295 22.67 75.52 -89.59
N ASP A 296 22.24 75.03 -90.74
CA ASP A 296 21.00 74.28 -90.87
C ASP A 296 21.06 73.01 -90.01
N LYS A 297 22.19 72.28 -90.00
CA LYS A 297 22.39 71.15 -89.09
C LYS A 297 22.31 71.56 -87.61
N VAL A 298 22.96 72.65 -87.22
CA VAL A 298 22.87 73.18 -85.84
C VAL A 298 21.43 73.49 -85.47
N THR A 299 20.65 74.14 -86.35
CA THR A 299 19.23 74.42 -86.08
C THR A 299 18.40 73.15 -85.93
N THR A 300 18.63 72.12 -86.76
CA THR A 300 17.92 70.83 -86.62
C THR A 300 18.28 70.12 -85.32
N TYR A 301 19.54 70.18 -84.87
CA TYR A 301 19.94 69.63 -83.57
C TYR A 301 19.32 70.44 -82.42
N GLU A 302 19.32 71.77 -82.48
CA GLU A 302 18.70 72.64 -81.48
C GLU A 302 17.20 72.39 -81.34
N GLU A 303 16.48 72.19 -82.45
CA GLU A 303 15.05 71.84 -82.42
C GLU A 303 14.82 70.45 -81.81
N ALA A 304 15.64 69.45 -82.16
CA ALA A 304 15.58 68.12 -81.56
C ALA A 304 15.87 68.16 -80.06
N PHE A 305 16.86 68.95 -79.63
CA PHE A 305 17.17 69.16 -78.21
C PHE A 305 16.06 69.88 -77.48
N ARG A 306 15.40 70.87 -78.10
CA ARG A 306 14.25 71.56 -77.49
C ARG A 306 13.11 70.59 -77.22
N ARG A 307 12.81 69.69 -78.17
CA ARG A 307 11.82 68.61 -77.97
C ARG A 307 12.20 67.65 -76.85
N ILE A 308 13.47 67.26 -76.75
CA ILE A 308 13.97 66.39 -75.66
C ILE A 308 13.90 67.12 -74.31
N LYS A 309 14.23 68.41 -74.27
CA LYS A 309 14.14 69.26 -73.07
C LYS A 309 12.69 69.44 -72.61
N GLU A 310 11.76 69.62 -73.53
CA GLU A 310 10.32 69.68 -73.22
C GLU A 310 9.78 68.33 -72.71
N ALA A 311 10.27 67.20 -73.25
CA ALA A 311 9.83 65.87 -72.85
C ALA A 311 10.45 65.36 -71.54
N THR A 312 11.71 65.70 -71.28
CA THR A 312 12.47 65.23 -70.09
C THR A 312 12.44 66.22 -68.93
N GLY A 313 12.18 67.51 -69.20
CA GLY A 313 12.15 68.57 -68.19
C GLY A 313 13.51 68.94 -67.59
N ILE A 314 14.60 68.45 -68.16
CA ILE A 314 15.98 68.67 -67.68
C ILE A 314 16.60 69.82 -68.48
N GLU A 315 17.14 70.83 -67.80
CA GLU A 315 17.69 72.02 -68.46
C GLU A 315 19.13 71.88 -68.96
N ASP A 316 19.94 71.03 -68.32
CA ASP A 316 21.36 70.81 -68.66
C ASP A 316 21.55 69.60 -69.60
N ILE A 317 22.28 69.83 -70.70
CA ILE A 317 22.58 68.82 -71.72
C ILE A 317 23.41 67.69 -71.14
N ASN A 318 24.34 67.98 -70.23
CA ASN A 318 25.21 66.96 -69.64
C ASN A 318 24.40 65.99 -68.76
N GLU A 319 23.40 66.49 -68.04
CA GLU A 319 22.51 65.65 -67.21
C GLU A 319 21.61 64.75 -68.08
N VAL A 320 21.15 65.24 -69.24
CA VAL A 320 20.41 64.41 -70.21
C VAL A 320 21.27 63.28 -70.75
N ILE A 321 22.53 63.56 -71.10
CA ILE A 321 23.48 62.55 -71.61
C ILE A 321 23.80 61.52 -70.51
N GLU A 322 24.07 61.97 -69.29
CA GLU A 322 24.37 61.09 -68.17
C GLU A 322 23.17 60.19 -67.82
N LYS A 323 21.95 60.75 -67.76
CA LYS A 323 20.74 59.93 -67.54
C LYS A 323 20.46 58.98 -68.69
N TYR A 324 20.69 59.38 -69.95
CA TYR A 324 20.51 58.48 -71.08
C TYR A 324 21.49 57.32 -71.06
N LEU A 325 22.77 57.57 -70.76
CA LEU A 325 23.78 56.53 -70.65
C LEU A 325 23.54 55.59 -69.45
N THR A 326 23.08 56.13 -68.32
CA THR A 326 22.79 55.34 -67.12
C THR A 326 21.39 54.71 -67.12
N GLN A 327 20.48 55.13 -67.99
CA GLN A 327 19.12 54.58 -68.08
C GLN A 327 19.15 53.09 -68.47
N ASP A 328 19.99 52.70 -69.42
CA ASP A 328 20.10 51.30 -69.83
C ASP A 328 20.71 50.44 -68.72
N GLU A 329 21.75 50.95 -68.04
CA GLU A 329 22.38 50.26 -66.91
C GLU A 329 21.43 50.13 -65.70
N THR A 330 20.70 51.20 -65.37
CA THR A 330 19.71 51.17 -64.29
C THR A 330 18.51 50.29 -64.64
N ALA A 331 18.06 50.27 -65.90
CA ALA A 331 17.03 49.36 -66.36
C ALA A 331 17.50 47.90 -66.27
N MET A 332 18.72 47.60 -66.73
CA MET A 332 19.31 46.26 -66.62
C MET A 332 19.40 45.83 -65.16
N ASN A 333 19.96 46.66 -64.28
CA ASN A 333 20.07 46.37 -62.84
C ASN A 333 18.70 46.15 -62.19
N LEU A 334 17.68 46.95 -62.54
CA LEU A 334 16.32 46.76 -62.03
C LEU A 334 15.69 45.46 -62.54
N THR A 335 15.91 45.09 -63.80
CA THR A 335 15.42 43.81 -64.34
C THR A 335 16.10 42.61 -63.68
N GLU A 336 17.41 42.71 -63.40
CA GLU A 336 18.16 41.68 -62.70
C GLU A 336 17.69 41.55 -61.24
N LEU A 337 17.57 42.65 -60.51
CA LEU A 337 17.03 42.66 -59.15
C LEU A 337 15.60 42.11 -59.09
N THR A 338 14.78 42.45 -60.10
CA THR A 338 13.44 41.91 -60.24
C THR A 338 13.48 40.39 -60.46
N LYS A 339 14.36 39.90 -61.33
CA LYS A 339 14.55 38.47 -61.60
C LYS A 339 15.03 37.71 -60.37
N GLU A 340 15.99 38.26 -59.63
CA GLU A 340 16.48 37.70 -58.37
C GLU A 340 15.39 37.66 -57.30
N ALA A 341 14.62 38.75 -57.15
CA ALA A 341 13.49 38.79 -56.21
C ALA A 341 12.43 37.73 -56.57
N HIS A 342 12.10 37.56 -57.85
CA HIS A 342 11.18 36.51 -58.30
C HIS A 342 11.73 35.11 -58.03
N ALA A 343 13.02 34.85 -58.30
CA ALA A 343 13.66 33.58 -58.01
C ALA A 343 13.63 33.27 -56.49
N ARG A 344 13.85 34.28 -55.65
CA ARG A 344 13.78 34.16 -54.19
C ARG A 344 12.36 33.85 -53.70
N ILE A 345 11.35 34.49 -54.28
CA ILE A 345 9.93 34.21 -53.99
C ILE A 345 9.59 32.77 -54.37
N GLN A 346 10.05 32.28 -55.53
CA GLN A 346 9.82 30.91 -55.96
C GLN A 346 10.49 29.90 -55.01
N ALA A 347 11.74 30.14 -54.62
CA ALA A 347 12.45 29.28 -53.66
C ALA A 347 11.76 29.25 -52.29
N LEU A 348 11.34 30.39 -51.76
CA LEU A 348 10.61 30.47 -50.49
C LEU A 348 9.22 29.80 -50.56
N ASN A 349 8.53 29.90 -51.70
CA ASN A 349 7.26 29.21 -51.90
C ASN A 349 7.44 27.69 -51.97
N GLU A 350 8.52 27.22 -52.59
CA GLU A 350 8.87 25.80 -52.64
C GLU A 350 9.26 25.28 -51.24
N GLU A 351 10.07 26.02 -50.49
CA GLU A 351 10.40 25.68 -49.10
C GLU A 351 9.13 25.65 -48.22
N LYS A 352 8.24 26.63 -48.39
CA LYS A 352 6.93 26.66 -47.71
C LYS A 352 6.06 25.46 -48.11
N ARG A 353 6.10 25.04 -49.38
CA ARG A 353 5.38 23.85 -49.87
C ARG A 353 5.95 22.59 -49.22
N GLN A 354 7.26 22.41 -49.22
CA GLN A 354 7.92 21.27 -48.58
C GLN A 354 7.72 21.25 -47.06
N ALA A 355 7.74 22.41 -46.40
CA ALA A 355 7.44 22.50 -44.97
C ALA A 355 5.98 22.14 -44.67
N LYS A 356 5.03 22.58 -45.50
CA LYS A 356 3.63 22.15 -45.39
C LYS A 356 3.46 20.66 -45.63
N GLU A 357 4.12 20.12 -46.65
CA GLU A 357 4.09 18.69 -46.97
C GLU A 357 4.68 17.85 -45.83
N LYS A 358 5.80 18.27 -45.22
CA LYS A 358 6.36 17.65 -44.00
C LYS A 358 5.43 17.78 -42.80
N VAL A 359 4.72 18.90 -42.65
CA VAL A 359 3.73 19.06 -41.56
C VAL A 359 2.52 18.17 -41.80
N GLU A 360 2.04 18.06 -43.04
CA GLU A 360 0.96 17.13 -43.40
C GLU A 360 1.41 15.69 -43.21
N GLU A 361 2.58 15.32 -43.71
CA GLU A 361 3.21 14.03 -43.46
C GLU A 361 3.26 13.79 -41.95
N MET A 362 3.85 14.66 -41.13
CA MET A 362 3.88 14.48 -39.66
C MET A 362 2.48 14.45 -39.01
N ARG A 363 1.48 15.14 -39.57
CA ARG A 363 0.10 15.11 -39.08
C ARG A 363 -0.62 13.81 -39.45
N TYR A 364 -0.26 13.17 -40.57
CA TYR A 364 -0.86 11.94 -41.08
C TYR A 364 0.02 10.69 -40.86
N SER A 365 1.30 10.85 -40.54
CA SER A 365 2.34 9.83 -40.34
C SER A 365 2.94 9.81 -38.93
N GLY A 366 2.77 10.90 -38.15
CA GLY A 366 2.71 10.78 -36.68
C GLY A 366 1.58 9.81 -36.30
N PRO A 367 1.54 9.20 -35.10
CA PRO A 367 0.72 8.02 -34.76
C PRO A 367 -0.80 8.30 -34.74
N GLY A 368 -1.35 8.81 -35.82
CA GLY A 368 -2.71 9.27 -36.06
C GLY A 368 -3.49 8.33 -36.96
N SER A 369 -3.09 7.06 -37.05
CA SER A 369 -4.01 5.99 -37.43
C SER A 369 -4.54 5.35 -36.16
N TYR A 370 -5.61 5.95 -35.61
CA TYR A 370 -6.53 5.42 -34.58
C TYR A 370 -5.97 5.01 -33.20
N GLY A 371 -4.66 4.77 -33.04
CA GLY A 371 -4.04 4.32 -31.80
C GLY A 371 -3.75 5.46 -30.82
N SER A 372 -3.18 6.59 -31.23
CA SER A 372 -2.80 7.64 -30.29
C SER A 372 -3.99 8.39 -29.67
N SER A 373 -5.10 8.55 -30.41
CA SER A 373 -6.33 9.11 -29.83
C SER A 373 -6.96 8.12 -28.84
N ARG A 374 -7.15 6.85 -29.21
CA ARG A 374 -7.69 5.83 -28.28
C ARG A 374 -6.83 5.68 -27.03
N ILE A 375 -5.51 5.63 -27.17
CA ILE A 375 -4.60 5.51 -26.03
C ILE A 375 -4.70 6.76 -25.14
N LYS A 376 -4.77 7.95 -25.73
CA LYS A 376 -4.96 9.19 -24.97
C LYS A 376 -6.32 9.23 -24.28
N ASP A 377 -7.38 8.78 -24.95
CA ASP A 377 -8.74 8.73 -24.42
C ASP A 377 -8.85 7.65 -23.32
N GLU A 378 -8.17 6.51 -23.45
CA GLU A 378 -8.03 5.48 -22.43
C GLU A 378 -7.24 6.00 -21.21
N TYR A 379 -6.15 6.73 -21.42
CA TYR A 379 -5.42 7.37 -20.32
C TYR A 379 -6.20 8.49 -19.66
N GLN A 380 -6.97 9.27 -20.42
CA GLN A 380 -7.88 10.27 -19.87
C GLN A 380 -9.00 9.62 -19.07
N SER A 381 -9.57 8.52 -19.56
CA SER A 381 -10.60 7.75 -18.85
C SER A 381 -10.05 7.16 -17.56
N LYS A 382 -8.86 6.53 -17.60
CA LYS A 382 -8.15 6.03 -16.40
C LYS A 382 -7.82 7.17 -15.43
N LEU A 383 -7.40 8.34 -15.92
CA LEU A 383 -7.11 9.50 -15.07
C LEU A 383 -8.38 10.02 -14.39
N LEU A 384 -9.50 10.08 -15.10
CA LEU A 384 -10.80 10.46 -14.55
C LEU A 384 -11.30 9.44 -13.52
N GLU A 385 -11.12 8.14 -13.77
CA GLU A 385 -11.50 7.08 -12.85
C GLU A 385 -10.67 7.13 -11.55
N VAL A 386 -9.35 7.28 -11.67
CA VAL A 386 -8.44 7.44 -10.53
C VAL A 386 -8.75 8.73 -9.77
N SER A 387 -9.02 9.83 -10.47
CA SER A 387 -9.44 11.10 -9.85
C SER A 387 -10.74 10.94 -9.06
N LYS A 388 -11.75 10.26 -9.62
CA LYS A 388 -13.03 9.97 -8.96
C LYS A 388 -12.84 9.06 -7.74
N LYS A 389 -11.98 8.03 -7.83
CA LYS A 389 -11.62 7.17 -6.69
C LYS A 389 -10.90 7.97 -5.59
N CYS A 390 -9.97 8.83 -5.96
CA CYS A 390 -9.26 9.71 -5.04
C CYS A 390 -10.23 10.69 -4.34
N GLU A 391 -11.17 11.28 -5.07
CA GLU A 391 -12.17 12.18 -4.49
C GLU A 391 -13.13 11.45 -3.53
N LYS A 392 -13.57 10.23 -3.89
CA LYS A 392 -14.36 9.37 -2.99
C LYS A 392 -13.60 9.04 -1.71
N ASN A 393 -12.33 8.66 -1.81
CA ASN A 393 -11.49 8.36 -0.65
C ASN A 393 -11.23 9.62 0.19
N ARG A 394 -11.02 10.78 -0.45
CA ARG A 394 -10.89 12.07 0.24
C ARG A 394 -12.15 12.39 1.04
N LYS A 395 -13.34 12.22 0.45
CA LYS A 395 -14.63 12.42 1.15
C LYS A 395 -14.81 11.47 2.32
N ARG A 396 -14.46 10.19 2.16
CA ARG A 396 -14.49 9.19 3.26
C ARG A 396 -13.53 9.57 4.38
N TYR A 397 -12.30 9.96 4.05
CA TYR A 397 -11.32 10.44 5.02
C TYR A 397 -11.79 11.69 5.74
N GLU A 398 -12.38 12.66 5.03
CA GLU A 398 -12.91 13.89 5.63
C GLU A 398 -14.06 13.59 6.61
N LYS A 399 -14.94 12.64 6.28
CA LYS A 399 -15.99 12.15 7.19
C LYS A 399 -15.38 11.47 8.43
N LEU A 400 -14.41 10.57 8.23
CA LEU A 400 -13.76 9.84 9.33
C LEU A 400 -12.97 10.78 10.24
N ALA A 401 -12.28 11.77 9.67
CA ALA A 401 -11.56 12.80 10.41
C ALA A 401 -12.52 13.65 11.25
N LYS A 402 -13.68 14.06 10.70
CA LYS A 402 -14.72 14.75 11.48
C LYS A 402 -15.24 13.89 12.63
N LEU A 403 -15.51 12.61 12.37
CA LEU A 403 -15.95 11.66 13.41
C LEU A 403 -14.90 11.48 14.50
N LEU A 404 -13.63 11.40 14.12
CA LEU A 404 -12.50 11.27 15.05
C LEU A 404 -12.30 12.54 15.89
N VAL A 405 -12.46 13.73 15.32
CA VAL A 405 -12.46 15.00 16.08
C VAL A 405 -13.63 15.05 17.06
N ASN A 406 -14.83 14.64 16.65
CA ASN A 406 -15.99 14.59 17.54
C ASN A 406 -15.80 13.56 18.66
N ALA A 407 -15.22 12.39 18.37
CA ALA A 407 -14.90 11.37 19.36
C ALA A 407 -13.85 11.87 20.36
N LYS A 408 -12.79 12.56 19.90
CA LYS A 408 -11.80 13.23 20.77
C LYS A 408 -12.46 14.21 21.72
N ALA A 409 -13.29 15.13 21.20
CA ALA A 409 -14.01 16.09 22.02
C ALA A 409 -14.97 15.41 23.02
N GLY A 410 -15.62 14.31 22.62
CA GLY A 410 -16.47 13.50 23.51
C GLY A 410 -15.69 12.82 24.63
N ILE A 411 -14.52 12.26 24.34
CA ILE A 411 -13.61 11.66 25.32
C ILE A 411 -13.05 12.73 26.26
N GLU A 412 -12.74 13.93 25.74
CA GLU A 412 -12.26 15.07 26.55
C GLU A 412 -13.32 15.49 27.56
N HIS A 413 -14.56 15.68 27.11
CA HIS A 413 -15.69 16.01 27.98
C HIS A 413 -15.98 14.90 29.00
N LEU A 414 -15.85 13.62 28.61
CA LEU A 414 -15.99 12.49 29.54
C LEU A 414 -14.89 12.52 30.61
N TYR A 415 -13.64 12.78 30.22
CA TYR A 415 -12.51 12.87 31.13
C TYR A 415 -12.67 14.05 32.11
N GLU A 416 -13.06 15.23 31.64
CA GLU A 416 -13.37 16.41 32.48
C GLU A 416 -14.47 16.09 33.49
N ARG A 417 -15.54 15.41 33.05
CA ARG A 417 -16.67 15.06 33.93
C ARG A 417 -16.31 13.99 34.97
N LEU A 418 -15.31 13.16 34.69
CA LEU A 418 -14.75 12.16 35.60
C LEU A 418 -13.56 12.69 36.41
N GLU A 419 -13.19 13.98 36.30
CA GLU A 419 -12.10 14.59 37.09
C GLU A 419 -12.37 14.49 38.60
N VAL A 420 -13.64 14.55 39.00
CA VAL A 420 -14.08 14.44 40.40
C VAL A 420 -13.76 13.08 41.02
N VAL A 421 -13.63 12.03 40.20
CA VAL A 421 -13.31 10.67 40.64
C VAL A 421 -11.80 10.49 40.64
N LYS A 422 -11.20 10.53 41.83
CA LYS A 422 -9.76 10.38 42.02
C LYS A 422 -9.36 8.91 42.10
N LEU A 423 -8.63 8.44 41.09
CA LEU A 423 -7.94 7.16 41.17
C LEU A 423 -6.78 7.33 42.15
N GLY A 424 -6.81 6.60 43.26
CA GLY A 424 -5.77 6.68 44.28
C GLY A 424 -4.37 6.56 43.69
N ILE A 425 -3.55 7.59 43.93
CA ILE A 425 -2.12 7.69 43.64
C ILE A 425 -1.78 7.60 42.15
N ASP A 426 -1.88 8.73 41.42
CA ASP A 426 -0.78 9.34 40.62
C ASP A 426 -1.36 10.49 39.75
N GLU A 427 -1.76 11.59 40.38
CA GLU A 427 -2.22 12.81 39.68
C GLU A 427 -1.04 13.76 39.45
N GLY A 428 -0.12 13.40 38.56
CA GLY A 428 1.05 14.22 38.24
C GLY A 428 1.07 14.85 36.86
N LYS A 429 0.38 14.26 35.86
CA LYS A 429 0.34 14.79 34.49
C LYS A 429 -1.05 14.62 33.90
N LYS A 430 -1.67 15.74 33.54
CA LYS A 430 -2.78 15.77 32.58
C LYS A 430 -2.22 15.20 31.27
N PRO A 431 -2.66 14.01 30.80
CA PRO A 431 -2.23 13.49 29.50
C PRO A 431 -2.64 14.49 28.43
N GLU A 432 -1.73 14.81 27.51
CA GLU A 432 -2.05 15.72 26.42
C GLU A 432 -2.89 14.96 25.41
N MET A 433 -3.91 15.62 24.84
CA MET A 433 -4.90 14.98 23.98
C MET A 433 -4.34 14.71 22.57
N ASN A 434 -3.24 13.94 22.49
CA ASN A 434 -2.57 13.58 21.25
C ASN A 434 -3.07 12.22 20.72
N ASP A 435 -2.96 12.02 19.40
CA ASP A 435 -3.48 10.84 18.67
C ASP A 435 -2.98 9.49 19.21
N GLU A 436 -1.82 9.49 19.87
CA GLU A 436 -1.22 8.30 20.49
C GLU A 436 -1.70 8.06 21.94
N GLU A 437 -2.05 9.11 22.68
CA GLU A 437 -2.38 9.05 24.11
C GLU A 437 -3.90 8.91 24.38
N ILE A 438 -4.75 9.11 23.38
CA ILE A 438 -6.23 9.02 23.51
C ILE A 438 -6.70 7.66 24.02
N MET A 439 -6.06 6.57 23.58
CA MET A 439 -6.40 5.23 24.07
C MET A 439 -6.13 5.08 25.57
N ASP A 440 -5.11 5.77 26.09
CA ASP A 440 -4.78 5.72 27.51
C ASP A 440 -5.73 6.61 28.33
N VAL A 441 -6.17 7.76 27.77
CA VAL A 441 -7.24 8.59 28.36
C VAL A 441 -8.55 7.80 28.47
N VAL A 442 -8.91 7.02 27.44
CA VAL A 442 -10.11 6.15 27.47
C VAL A 442 -9.99 5.06 28.54
N LYS A 443 -8.85 4.39 28.67
CA LYS A 443 -8.62 3.39 29.75
C LYS A 443 -8.68 4.02 31.15
N ILE A 444 -8.28 5.28 31.30
CA ILE A 444 -8.42 6.01 32.56
C ILE A 444 -9.91 6.31 32.83
N CYS A 445 -10.66 6.76 31.81
CA CYS A 445 -12.10 6.98 31.94
C CYS A 445 -12.85 5.67 32.28
N GLU A 446 -12.50 4.55 31.64
CA GLU A 446 -13.06 3.23 31.91
C GLU A 446 -12.83 2.78 33.36
N ARG A 447 -11.60 2.94 33.88
CA ARG A 447 -11.29 2.63 35.30
C ARG A 447 -12.06 3.51 36.27
N LYS A 448 -12.18 4.81 35.97
CA LYS A 448 -12.95 5.75 36.80
C LYS A 448 -14.45 5.42 36.80
N LEU A 449 -15.00 5.06 35.65
CA LEU A 449 -16.40 4.61 35.53
C LEU A 449 -16.61 3.28 36.26
N GLY A 450 -15.66 2.33 36.17
CA GLY A 450 -15.71 1.07 36.91
C GLY A 450 -15.81 1.30 38.42
N MET A 451 -14.98 2.20 38.98
CA MET A 451 -15.09 2.55 40.40
C MET A 451 -16.43 3.20 40.76
N LEU A 452 -17.03 4.00 39.89
CA LEU A 452 -18.36 4.56 40.14
C LEU A 452 -19.44 3.48 40.15
N VAL A 453 -19.36 2.49 39.26
CA VAL A 453 -20.28 1.36 39.21
C VAL A 453 -20.13 0.48 40.46
N ASP A 454 -18.89 0.25 40.92
CA ASP A 454 -18.63 -0.50 42.16
C ASP A 454 -19.18 0.26 43.38
N VAL A 455 -19.00 1.59 43.44
CA VAL A 455 -19.57 2.44 44.51
C VAL A 455 -21.10 2.45 44.45
N GLU A 456 -21.71 2.50 43.27
CA GLU A 456 -23.17 2.42 43.11
C GLU A 456 -23.70 1.05 43.57
N ALA A 457 -23.01 -0.05 43.23
CA ALA A 457 -23.34 -1.38 43.70
C ALA A 457 -23.20 -1.54 45.23
N GLU A 458 -22.19 -0.90 45.85
CA GLU A 458 -22.02 -0.88 47.32
C GLU A 458 -23.08 -0.03 48.03
N VAL A 459 -23.55 1.05 47.40
CA VAL A 459 -24.66 1.89 47.88
C VAL A 459 -25.99 1.16 47.76
N GLU A 460 -26.25 0.45 46.66
CA GLU A 460 -27.47 -0.38 46.48
C GLU A 460 -27.48 -1.61 47.41
N ALA A 461 -26.32 -2.19 47.71
CA ALA A 461 -26.17 -3.29 48.66
C ALA A 461 -26.29 -2.86 50.14
N GLY A 462 -26.52 -1.58 50.42
CA GLY A 462 -26.78 -1.04 51.75
C GLY A 462 -25.53 -0.85 52.62
N GLY A 463 -24.33 -0.77 52.03
CA GLY A 463 -23.06 -0.70 52.76
C GLY A 463 -22.58 0.71 53.14
N ILE A 464 -23.15 1.78 52.55
CA ILE A 464 -22.68 3.16 52.74
C ILE A 464 -23.87 4.10 52.95
N GLU A 465 -24.02 4.68 54.16
CA GLU A 465 -24.87 5.85 54.39
C GLU A 465 -24.17 7.09 53.82
N ILE A 466 -24.65 7.61 52.70
CA ILE A 466 -24.23 8.91 52.17
C ILE A 466 -24.82 10.00 53.09
N SER A 467 -24.00 10.52 54.00
CA SER A 467 -24.30 11.75 54.72
C SER A 467 -24.41 12.90 53.70
N THR A 468 -25.63 13.43 53.55
CA THR A 468 -25.91 14.62 52.74
C THR A 468 -25.78 15.87 53.60
N ASP A 469 -24.60 16.08 54.19
CA ASP A 469 -24.27 17.37 54.82
C ASP A 469 -23.61 18.28 53.78
N GLY A 470 -24.46 18.98 53.02
CA GLY A 470 -24.07 19.88 51.95
C GLY A 470 -25.28 20.52 51.28
N GLU A 471 -25.98 21.37 52.03
CA GLU A 471 -27.25 22.04 51.67
C GLU A 471 -27.17 23.11 50.56
N ASP A 472 -26.10 23.22 49.77
CA ASP A 472 -25.94 24.35 48.83
C ASP A 472 -25.84 24.02 47.33
N ALA A 473 -26.18 22.80 46.89
CA ALA A 473 -26.13 22.44 45.45
C ALA A 473 -27.46 21.94 44.84
N LYS A 474 -28.59 22.02 45.55
CA LYS A 474 -29.91 21.53 45.06
C LYS A 474 -30.75 22.57 44.29
N LYS A 475 -30.19 23.71 43.88
CA LYS A 475 -30.92 24.77 43.14
C LYS A 475 -30.53 24.99 41.68
N GLN A 476 -29.71 24.13 41.08
CA GLN A 476 -29.35 24.24 39.65
C GLN A 476 -29.40 22.92 38.86
N THR A 477 -30.29 22.01 39.22
CA THR A 477 -30.66 20.88 38.35
C THR A 477 -32.08 21.05 37.83
N GLY A 478 -32.38 22.26 37.33
CA GLY A 478 -33.39 22.40 36.30
C GLY A 478 -32.91 21.67 35.05
N LEU A 479 -33.72 20.75 34.55
CA LEU A 479 -33.58 20.18 33.22
C LEU A 479 -33.73 21.29 32.16
N GLU A 480 -32.69 22.10 31.97
CA GLU A 480 -32.44 22.75 30.70
C GLU A 480 -31.27 22.02 30.05
N ALA A 481 -31.60 21.27 28.99
CA ALA A 481 -30.62 20.63 28.14
C ALA A 481 -29.57 21.69 27.74
N ALA A 482 -28.35 21.54 28.25
CA ALA A 482 -27.23 22.37 27.85
C ALA A 482 -27.14 22.35 26.32
N ALA A 483 -27.11 23.54 25.70
CA ALA A 483 -27.11 23.75 24.26
C ALA A 483 -25.92 23.09 23.52
N ASN A 484 -25.01 22.45 24.25
CA ASN A 484 -23.83 21.75 23.74
C ASN A 484 -23.85 20.24 24.01
N ASN A 485 -25.02 19.63 24.24
CA ASN A 485 -25.17 18.18 24.07
C ASN A 485 -24.99 17.85 22.57
N ILE A 486 -23.75 17.64 22.15
CA ILE A 486 -23.45 17.03 20.84
C ILE A 486 -23.88 15.57 20.96
N ARG A 487 -25.18 15.33 20.76
CA ARG A 487 -25.73 14.01 20.52
C ARG A 487 -25.04 13.53 19.25
N ILE A 488 -24.21 12.49 19.35
CA ILE A 488 -23.67 11.82 18.18
C ILE A 488 -24.88 11.27 17.43
N VAL A 489 -25.30 11.98 16.38
CA VAL A 489 -26.26 11.48 15.41
C VAL A 489 -25.52 10.40 14.64
N LEU A 490 -25.59 9.17 15.16
CA LEU A 490 -25.49 8.00 14.31
C LEU A 490 -26.70 8.12 13.39
N SER A 491 -26.45 8.52 12.14
CA SER A 491 -27.51 8.53 11.14
C SER A 491 -28.05 7.11 11.09
N ASP A 492 -29.32 6.97 11.45
CA ASP A 492 -30.09 5.77 11.21
C ASP A 492 -29.97 5.38 9.73
N ASN A 493 -29.89 4.08 9.53
CA ASN A 493 -30.01 3.33 8.28
C ASN A 493 -30.59 4.14 7.10
N GLU A 494 -29.76 4.41 6.11
CA GLU A 494 -30.19 4.43 4.71
C GLU A 494 -29.51 3.24 4.05
N ASP A 495 -30.25 2.13 4.08
CA ASP A 495 -30.31 1.01 3.14
C ASP A 495 -29.01 0.53 2.48
N GLU A 496 -28.61 -0.66 2.94
CA GLU A 496 -28.11 -1.70 2.06
C GLU A 496 -29.07 -1.89 0.87
N SER A 497 -28.60 -1.54 -0.32
CA SER A 497 -29.02 -2.20 -1.56
C SER A 497 -27.77 -2.49 -2.37
N ASP A 498 -27.10 -3.56 -1.96
CA ASP A 498 -26.28 -4.39 -2.83
C ASP A 498 -27.27 -5.31 -3.56
N ASP A 499 -27.61 -4.97 -4.80
CA ASP A 499 -28.10 -5.86 -5.86
C ASP A 499 -28.45 -5.01 -7.09
N ASP A 500 -27.57 -5.07 -8.10
CA ASP A 500 -27.92 -5.09 -9.53
C ASP A 500 -26.63 -5.39 -10.31
N MET A 501 -26.24 -6.66 -10.23
CA MET A 501 -25.49 -7.33 -11.29
C MET A 501 -26.52 -7.78 -12.33
N GLU A 502 -26.88 -6.90 -13.26
CA GLU A 502 -27.46 -7.32 -14.55
C GLU A 502 -26.41 -7.16 -15.64
N ASP A 503 -25.77 -8.30 -15.90
CA ASP A 503 -25.25 -8.70 -17.19
C ASP A 503 -26.45 -9.00 -18.10
N ASP A 504 -26.78 -8.05 -18.98
CA ASP A 504 -27.56 -8.21 -20.22
C ASP A 504 -27.01 -7.09 -21.13
N GLY A 505 -26.34 -7.35 -22.24
CA GLY A 505 -26.77 -8.17 -23.36
C GLY A 505 -26.61 -7.25 -24.57
N ASP A 506 -25.88 -7.71 -25.60
CA ASP A 506 -25.78 -7.03 -26.88
C ASP A 506 -27.17 -6.60 -27.36
N ASP A 507 -27.37 -5.31 -27.61
CA ASP A 507 -28.42 -4.84 -28.51
C ASP A 507 -27.84 -3.79 -29.45
N ASP A 508 -27.76 -4.21 -30.71
CA ASP A 508 -27.50 -3.39 -31.88
C ASP A 508 -28.46 -2.19 -31.93
N GLU A 509 -27.97 -1.00 -31.58
CA GLU A 509 -28.74 0.23 -31.77
C GLU A 509 -28.75 0.58 -33.28
N LEU A 510 -29.84 0.18 -33.93
CA LEU A 510 -30.20 0.53 -35.30
C LEU A 510 -30.12 2.05 -35.55
N PRO A 511 -29.88 2.48 -36.81
CA PRO A 511 -29.60 3.88 -37.14
C PRO A 511 -30.74 4.84 -36.74
N ILE A 512 -30.38 5.89 -36.02
CA ILE A 512 -31.25 6.97 -35.53
C ILE A 512 -32.07 7.58 -36.69
N ASP A 513 -33.39 7.59 -36.53
CA ASP A 513 -34.33 8.24 -37.46
C ASP A 513 -34.00 9.72 -37.68
N ARG A 514 -34.09 10.15 -38.95
CA ARG A 514 -33.74 11.49 -39.47
C ARG A 514 -34.43 12.65 -38.73
N GLU A 515 -35.55 12.39 -38.08
CA GLU A 515 -36.32 13.37 -37.31
C GLU A 515 -35.66 13.68 -35.94
N LYS A 516 -35.17 12.66 -35.23
CA LYS A 516 -34.46 12.85 -33.95
C LYS A 516 -33.10 13.54 -34.13
N LEU A 517 -32.44 13.31 -35.26
CA LEU A 517 -31.20 14.02 -35.61
C LEU A 517 -31.45 15.51 -35.89
N LYS A 518 -32.61 15.84 -36.48
CA LYS A 518 -33.04 17.23 -36.74
C LYS A 518 -33.36 17.96 -35.43
N ASP A 519 -34.02 17.30 -34.49
CA ASP A 519 -34.31 17.87 -33.17
C ASP A 519 -33.03 18.12 -32.37
N HIS A 520 -32.08 17.18 -32.41
CA HIS A 520 -30.79 17.36 -31.74
C HIS A 520 -29.96 18.50 -32.38
N ALA A 521 -30.01 18.64 -33.72
CA ALA A 521 -29.37 19.74 -34.42
C ALA A 521 -30.04 21.10 -34.09
N GLN A 522 -31.38 21.17 -34.05
CA GLN A 522 -32.11 22.38 -33.66
C GLN A 522 -31.83 22.78 -32.21
N ALA A 523 -31.81 21.81 -31.27
CA ALA A 523 -31.47 22.07 -29.88
C ALA A 523 -30.03 22.61 -29.72
N THR A 524 -29.10 22.12 -30.55
CA THR A 524 -27.69 22.59 -30.53
C THR A 524 -27.57 24.02 -31.06
N VAL A 525 -28.32 24.36 -32.13
CA VAL A 525 -28.37 25.71 -32.70
C VAL A 525 -29.05 26.70 -31.75
N GLU A 526 -30.14 26.32 -31.07
CA GLU A 526 -30.78 27.17 -30.06
C GLU A 526 -29.86 27.44 -28.86
N LYS A 527 -29.09 26.43 -28.42
CA LYS A 527 -28.14 26.57 -27.32
C LYS A 527 -26.97 27.49 -27.68
N ALA A 528 -26.56 27.49 -28.96
CA ALA A 528 -25.56 28.43 -29.49
C ALA A 528 -26.11 29.86 -29.57
N ASN A 529 -27.34 30.05 -30.05
CA ASN A 529 -27.97 31.38 -30.14
C ASN A 529 -28.27 32.01 -28.77
N ARG A 530 -28.55 31.22 -27.73
CA ARG A 530 -28.73 31.73 -26.35
C ARG A 530 -27.44 32.28 -25.72
N LYS A 531 -26.26 31.79 -26.12
CA LYS A 531 -24.96 32.29 -25.61
C LYS A 531 -24.55 33.65 -26.20
N GLY A 532 -25.17 34.10 -27.29
CA GLY A 532 -24.84 35.38 -27.94
C GLY A 532 -25.49 36.64 -27.33
N ARG A 533 -26.49 36.51 -26.46
CA ARG A 533 -27.31 37.67 -25.99
C ARG A 533 -26.91 38.29 -24.64
N SER A 534 -25.91 37.78 -23.91
CA SER A 534 -25.58 38.27 -22.56
C SER A 534 -24.33 39.16 -22.42
N LYS A 535 -23.64 39.53 -23.51
CA LYS A 535 -22.49 40.48 -23.48
C LYS A 535 -22.81 41.76 -24.24
N GLY A 536 -23.59 42.65 -23.62
CA GLY A 536 -23.89 43.96 -24.20
C GLY A 536 -24.79 44.82 -23.33
N LYS A 537 -24.33 45.18 -22.12
CA LYS A 537 -24.86 46.31 -21.31
C LYS A 537 -24.05 46.42 -20.00
N LYS A 538 -22.94 47.17 -20.04
CA LYS A 538 -22.29 47.88 -18.91
C LYS A 538 -20.97 48.47 -19.40
N ARG A 539 -21.06 49.55 -20.18
CA ARG A 539 -19.90 50.38 -20.52
C ARG A 539 -20.38 51.80 -20.86
N GLU A 540 -20.89 52.49 -19.86
CA GLU A 540 -21.07 53.95 -19.84
C GLU A 540 -21.53 54.35 -18.44
N GLN A 541 -20.58 54.81 -17.60
CA GLN A 541 -20.74 55.70 -16.45
C GLN A 541 -19.46 55.64 -15.62
N ASN A 542 -18.50 56.52 -15.95
CA ASN A 542 -17.68 57.29 -15.01
C ASN A 542 -16.46 57.85 -15.75
N ILE A 543 -16.71 58.91 -16.50
CA ILE A 543 -15.69 59.91 -16.85
C ILE A 543 -16.10 61.17 -16.13
N SER A 544 -15.65 61.34 -14.89
CA SER A 544 -15.45 62.65 -14.25
C SER A 544 -14.92 62.46 -12.83
N ARG A 545 -13.61 62.65 -12.64
CA ARG A 545 -13.08 63.66 -11.72
C ARG A 545 -11.56 63.64 -11.72
N LEU A 546 -11.03 64.82 -12.02
CA LEU A 546 -9.64 65.23 -11.98
C LEU A 546 -9.07 65.23 -10.55
N GLY A 547 -7.75 65.08 -10.46
CA GLY A 547 -6.95 66.08 -9.73
C GLY A 547 -6.13 65.62 -8.51
N SER A 548 -4.80 65.63 -8.69
CA SER A 548 -3.70 65.79 -7.70
C SER A 548 -3.48 64.62 -6.71
N THR A 549 -2.28 64.20 -6.32
CA THR A 549 -1.02 64.93 -6.16
C THR A 549 0.18 63.96 -6.17
N THR A 550 1.33 64.52 -6.48
CA THR A 550 2.69 63.99 -6.62
C THR A 550 3.28 63.20 -5.44
N LYS A 551 4.10 62.18 -5.72
CA LYS A 551 5.45 62.08 -5.12
C LYS A 551 6.41 61.18 -5.92
N SER A 552 7.56 61.77 -6.20
CA SER A 552 8.78 61.28 -6.83
C SER A 552 9.44 60.09 -6.10
N ILE A 553 10.11 59.21 -6.86
CA ILE A 553 11.51 58.79 -6.64
C ILE A 553 12.02 58.12 -7.94
N ALA A 554 13.23 58.53 -8.34
CA ALA A 554 13.88 58.27 -9.62
C ALA A 554 14.67 56.94 -9.64
N PRO A 555 15.04 56.43 -10.83
CA PRO A 555 15.82 55.21 -11.02
C PRO A 555 17.33 55.49 -11.19
N HIS A 556 18.18 54.55 -10.79
CA HIS A 556 19.62 54.57 -11.12
C HIS A 556 20.04 53.35 -11.96
N PRO A 557 20.85 53.55 -13.03
CA PRO A 557 21.45 52.52 -13.88
C PRO A 557 22.96 52.29 -13.55
N PRO A 558 23.70 51.44 -14.30
CA PRO A 558 24.86 50.67 -13.82
C PRO A 558 26.25 51.20 -14.25
N SER A 559 27.33 50.64 -13.69
CA SER A 559 28.73 50.64 -14.21
C SER A 559 29.59 49.72 -13.31
N SER A 560 30.25 48.64 -13.74
CA SER A 560 31.40 48.44 -14.64
C SER A 560 32.81 48.63 -14.00
N ALA A 561 33.58 47.51 -14.05
CA ALA A 561 35.03 47.36 -14.26
C ALA A 561 36.10 47.43 -13.12
N LYS A 562 36.68 46.23 -12.81
CA LYS A 562 38.12 45.81 -12.79
C LYS A 562 39.11 46.41 -11.74
N PRO A 563 40.36 45.88 -11.58
CA PRO A 563 40.80 44.48 -11.36
C PRO A 563 41.87 44.38 -10.22
N ALA A 564 42.28 43.17 -9.79
CA ALA A 564 43.55 42.99 -9.07
C ALA A 564 44.17 41.61 -9.33
N SER A 565 45.44 41.65 -9.71
CA SER A 565 46.37 40.56 -10.03
C SER A 565 47.23 40.16 -8.83
N ALA A 566 47.51 38.86 -8.66
CA ALA A 566 48.79 38.37 -8.16
C ALA A 566 48.93 36.87 -8.48
N GLY A 567 50.02 36.49 -9.15
CA GLY A 567 50.33 35.13 -9.60
C GLY A 567 51.08 34.28 -8.57
N PRO A 568 52.09 33.49 -9.00
CA PRO A 568 51.89 32.09 -9.36
C PRO A 568 52.79 31.13 -8.54
N ARG A 569 52.43 29.83 -8.47
CA ARG A 569 53.41 28.77 -8.20
C ARG A 569 53.14 27.49 -9.00
N SER A 570 54.12 27.20 -9.84
CA SER A 570 54.46 25.94 -10.50
C SER A 570 54.95 24.90 -9.48
N SER A 571 54.58 23.62 -9.65
CA SER A 571 55.57 22.58 -10.01
C SER A 571 54.96 21.18 -10.17
N MET A 572 55.16 20.65 -11.38
CA MET A 572 55.73 19.33 -11.69
C MET A 572 55.26 18.10 -10.89
N LYS A 573 54.57 17.20 -11.58
CA LYS A 573 55.00 15.80 -11.66
C LYS A 573 55.19 15.41 -13.12
N ARG A 574 56.42 14.99 -13.39
CA ARG A 574 56.98 14.57 -14.67
C ARG A 574 57.03 13.04 -14.67
N SER A 575 56.95 12.46 -15.86
CA SER A 575 57.85 11.36 -16.24
C SER A 575 59.27 11.87 -16.39
#